data_AF-A0AAN0NDL0-F1
#
_entry.id   AF-A0AAN0NDL0-F1
#
_cell.length_a   1.000
_cell.length_b   1.000
_cell.length_c   1.000
_cell.angle_alpha   90.00
_cell.angle_beta   90.00
_cell.angle_gamma   90.00
#
_symmetry.space_group_name_H-M   'P 1'
#
loop_
_entity.id
_entity.type
_entity.pdbx_description
1 polymer ?
#
loop_
_entity_poly.entity_id
_entity_poly.type
_entity_poly.pdbx_seq_one_letter_code
_entity_poly.pdbx_strand_id
1 'polypeptide(L)'
;MDRTHSPSVMLKNIDDDEKAMNTIHTLGGVQEAWFLTEDGLYEVPMQSRKPIAKQFKKQIKKILKDIRLYGKYEVPQTYSDALMLAKKSTKTNRYAKSINW
;
A
#
# COMPACT_ATOMS: atom_id res chain seq x y z
N MET A 1 23.06 -21.04 -8.79
CA MET A 1 22.23 -20.20 -7.91
C MET A 1 20.99 -19.75 -8.65
N ASP A 2 19.81 -20.09 -8.12
CA ASP A 2 18.52 -19.66 -8.67
C ASP A 2 18.39 -18.12 -8.59
N ARG A 3 18.35 -17.44 -9.74
CA ARG A 3 18.22 -15.97 -9.84
C ARG A 3 16.75 -15.48 -9.78
N THR A 4 15.78 -16.36 -9.58
CA THR A 4 14.35 -16.00 -9.73
C THR A 4 13.78 -15.14 -8.60
N HIS A 5 14.50 -15.00 -7.46
CA HIS A 5 14.01 -14.28 -6.27
C HIS A 5 14.87 -13.07 -5.86
N SER A 6 15.61 -12.46 -6.79
CA SER A 6 16.45 -11.30 -6.48
C SER A 6 15.65 -9.99 -6.43
N PRO A 7 15.76 -9.18 -5.36
CA PRO A 7 15.16 -7.83 -5.29
C PRO A 7 15.57 -6.96 -6.47
N SER A 8 16.84 -7.05 -6.91
CA SER A 8 17.35 -6.29 -8.05
C SER A 8 16.63 -6.62 -9.37
N VAL A 9 16.05 -7.82 -9.52
CA VAL A 9 15.27 -8.16 -10.71
C VAL A 9 13.90 -7.48 -10.68
N MET A 10 13.28 -7.33 -9.51
CA MET A 10 12.02 -6.59 -9.40
C MET A 10 12.19 -5.09 -9.66
N LEU A 11 13.31 -4.52 -9.19
CA LEU A 11 13.62 -3.10 -9.34
C LEU A 11 13.94 -2.67 -10.79
N LYS A 12 14.07 -3.63 -11.72
CA LYS A 12 14.28 -3.32 -13.15
C LYS A 12 13.05 -2.67 -13.80
N ASN A 13 11.87 -2.95 -13.29
CA ASN A 13 10.60 -2.45 -13.84
C ASN A 13 10.10 -1.20 -13.12
N ILE A 14 10.96 -0.56 -12.33
CA ILE A 14 10.69 0.71 -11.65
C ILE A 14 11.47 1.77 -12.39
N ASP A 15 10.89 2.95 -12.53
CA ASP A 15 11.53 4.06 -13.24
C ASP A 15 12.83 4.48 -12.52
N ASP A 16 13.78 4.99 -13.31
CA ASP A 16 15.14 5.25 -12.82
C ASP A 16 15.20 6.47 -11.87
N ASP A 17 14.22 7.37 -11.91
CA ASP A 17 14.06 8.49 -10.99
C ASP A 17 13.42 8.09 -9.64
N GLU A 18 12.73 6.94 -9.60
CA GLU A 18 12.09 6.42 -8.40
C GLU A 18 12.99 5.50 -7.57
N LYS A 19 14.20 5.18 -8.06
CA LYS A 19 15.16 4.30 -7.38
C LYS A 19 16.58 4.86 -7.43
N ALA A 20 17.35 4.62 -6.37
CA ALA A 20 18.76 4.99 -6.30
C ALA A 20 19.58 3.89 -5.64
N MET A 21 20.80 3.67 -6.12
CA MET A 21 21.76 2.79 -5.46
C MET A 21 22.74 3.64 -4.67
N ASN A 22 22.74 3.48 -3.34
CA ASN A 22 23.61 4.23 -2.46
C ASN A 22 24.49 3.29 -1.64
N THR A 23 25.68 3.77 -1.34
CA THR A 23 26.64 3.10 -0.46
C THR A 23 26.34 3.44 0.99
N ILE A 24 26.17 2.43 1.83
CA ILE A 24 25.94 2.55 3.27
C ILE A 24 27.07 1.92 4.06
N HIS A 25 27.47 2.60 5.14
CA HIS A 25 28.41 2.06 6.12
C HIS A 25 27.62 1.28 7.16
N THR A 26 27.89 -0.02 7.26
CA THR A 26 27.27 -0.93 8.22
C THR A 26 28.33 -1.54 9.13
N LEU A 27 27.92 -2.24 10.18
CA LEU A 27 28.84 -3.01 11.03
C LEU A 27 29.61 -4.09 10.25
N GLY A 28 29.09 -4.54 9.11
CA GLY A 28 29.74 -5.48 8.19
C GLY A 28 30.63 -4.82 7.14
N GLY A 29 30.86 -3.50 7.24
CA GLY A 29 31.61 -2.72 6.26
C GLY A 29 30.72 -1.96 5.28
N VAL A 30 31.35 -1.51 4.20
CA VAL A 30 30.71 -0.75 3.13
C VAL A 30 29.86 -1.67 2.27
N GLN A 31 28.56 -1.39 2.14
CA GLN A 31 27.61 -2.17 1.35
C GLN A 31 26.82 -1.27 0.41
N GLU A 32 26.46 -1.78 -0.77
CA GLU A 32 25.56 -1.10 -1.69
C GLU A 32 24.12 -1.56 -1.45
N ALA A 33 23.19 -0.62 -1.35
CA ALA A 33 21.77 -0.89 -1.16
C ALA A 33 20.91 -0.05 -2.09
N TRP A 34 19.76 -0.62 -2.47
CA TRP A 34 18.74 0.11 -3.22
C TRP A 34 17.86 0.92 -2.27
N PHE A 35 17.62 2.16 -2.66
CA PHE A 35 16.71 3.10 -2.04
C PHE A 35 15.61 3.44 -3.04
N LEU A 36 14.43 3.75 -2.52
CA LEU A 36 13.25 4.09 -3.29
C LEU A 36 12.72 5.43 -2.82
N THR A 37 12.18 6.20 -3.76
CA THR A 37 11.32 7.34 -3.46
C THR A 37 9.96 6.85 -2.95
N GLU A 38 9.09 7.78 -2.56
CA GLU A 38 7.72 7.46 -2.18
C GLU A 38 6.96 6.76 -3.32
N ASP A 39 7.13 7.24 -4.55
CA ASP A 39 6.48 6.67 -5.73
C ASP A 39 7.01 5.26 -6.04
N GLY A 40 8.34 5.07 -6.00
CA GLY A 40 8.94 3.74 -6.17
C GLY A 40 8.54 2.75 -5.08
N LEU A 41 8.30 3.23 -3.86
CA LEU A 41 7.77 2.40 -2.77
C LEU A 41 6.33 1.94 -3.05
N TYR A 42 5.50 2.74 -3.70
CA TYR A 42 4.15 2.34 -4.08
C TYR A 42 4.14 1.31 -5.22
N GLU A 43 5.09 1.40 -6.15
CA GLU A 43 5.18 0.48 -7.28
C GLU A 43 5.60 -0.94 -6.91
N VAL A 44 6.56 -1.11 -5.97
CA VAL A 44 7.04 -2.44 -5.57
C VAL A 44 5.91 -3.38 -5.10
N PRO A 45 5.03 -3.00 -4.15
CA PRO A 45 3.89 -3.83 -3.76
C PRO A 45 2.87 -4.03 -4.87
N MET A 46 2.73 -3.08 -5.80
CA MET A 46 1.79 -3.20 -6.92
C MET A 46 2.19 -4.34 -7.85
N GLN A 47 3.48 -4.47 -8.16
CA GLN A 47 4.03 -5.53 -9.01
C GLN A 47 4.13 -6.89 -8.30
N SER A 48 4.22 -6.90 -6.96
CA SER A 48 4.45 -8.12 -6.18
C SER A 48 3.29 -9.14 -6.22
N ARG A 49 3.63 -10.43 -6.32
CA ARG A 49 2.68 -11.57 -6.26
C ARG A 49 2.49 -12.14 -4.84
N LYS A 50 3.23 -11.62 -3.84
CA LYS A 50 3.17 -12.11 -2.46
C LYS A 50 1.78 -11.87 -1.83
N PRO A 51 1.31 -12.75 -0.92
CA PRO A 51 0.00 -12.60 -0.29
C PRO A 51 -0.13 -11.30 0.52
N ILE A 52 0.95 -10.84 1.15
CA ILE A 52 0.98 -9.57 1.89
C ILE A 52 0.71 -8.37 0.96
N ALA A 53 1.28 -8.38 -0.24
CA ALA A 53 1.08 -7.33 -1.23
C ALA A 53 -0.35 -7.30 -1.79
N LYS A 54 -1.04 -8.45 -1.83
CA LYS A 54 -2.46 -8.52 -2.23
C LYS A 54 -3.37 -7.77 -1.24
N GLN A 55 -3.07 -7.85 0.05
CA GLN A 55 -3.84 -7.13 1.09
C GLN A 55 -3.67 -5.62 0.93
N PHE A 56 -2.42 -5.16 0.73
CA PHE A 56 -2.11 -3.75 0.46
C PHE A 56 -2.83 -3.24 -0.80
N LYS A 57 -2.73 -3.97 -1.92
CA LYS A 57 -3.45 -3.65 -3.17
C LYS A 57 -4.96 -3.55 -2.98
N LYS A 58 -5.56 -4.43 -2.17
CA LYS A 58 -7.00 -4.41 -1.89
C LYS A 58 -7.41 -3.13 -1.15
N GLN A 59 -6.59 -2.67 -0.21
CA GLN A 59 -6.85 -1.41 0.52
C GLN A 59 -6.75 -0.21 -0.41
N ILE A 60 -5.71 -0.13 -1.23
CA ILE A 60 -5.57 0.97 -2.21
C ILE A 60 -6.73 1.00 -3.19
N LYS A 61 -7.15 -0.16 -3.73
CA LYS A 61 -8.35 -0.24 -4.59
C LYS A 61 -9.62 0.25 -3.90
N LYS A 62 -9.74 0.03 -2.59
CA LYS A 62 -10.87 0.55 -1.81
C LYS A 62 -10.80 2.08 -1.72
N ILE A 63 -9.64 2.64 -1.39
CA ILE A 63 -9.41 4.09 -1.35
C ILE A 63 -9.74 4.74 -2.69
N LEU A 64 -9.20 4.21 -3.79
CA LEU A 64 -9.48 4.70 -5.13
C LEU A 64 -10.96 4.62 -5.50
N LYS A 65 -11.66 3.54 -5.08
CA LYS A 65 -13.10 3.41 -5.27
C LYS A 65 -13.88 4.46 -4.47
N ASP A 66 -13.48 4.73 -3.24
CA ASP A 66 -14.11 5.74 -2.39
C ASP A 66 -13.94 7.14 -3.01
N ILE A 67 -12.73 7.46 -3.49
CA ILE A 67 -12.46 8.70 -4.23
C ILE A 67 -13.32 8.80 -5.49
N ARG A 68 -13.42 7.73 -6.29
CA ARG A 68 -14.27 7.72 -7.50
C ARG A 68 -15.76 7.95 -7.21
N LEU A 69 -16.26 7.41 -6.10
CA LEU A 69 -17.69 7.48 -5.75
C LEU A 69 -18.09 8.76 -5.02
N TYR A 70 -17.24 9.24 -4.11
CA TYR A 70 -17.56 10.32 -3.19
C TYR A 70 -16.72 11.59 -3.44
N GLY A 71 -15.78 11.54 -4.39
CA GLY A 71 -14.85 12.64 -4.68
C GLY A 71 -13.73 12.81 -3.64
N LYS A 72 -13.71 11.99 -2.58
CA LYS A 72 -12.74 12.09 -1.48
C LYS A 72 -12.57 10.76 -0.75
N TYR A 73 -11.41 10.62 -0.11
CA TYR A 73 -11.16 9.62 0.93
C TYR A 73 -11.09 10.33 2.29
N GLU A 74 -11.99 10.01 3.20
CA GLU A 74 -12.07 10.67 4.51
C GLU A 74 -11.16 9.97 5.52
N VAL A 75 -10.09 10.67 5.93
CA VAL A 75 -9.25 10.26 7.06
C VAL A 75 -9.72 11.04 8.29
N PRO A 76 -10.15 10.37 9.38
CA PRO A 76 -10.60 11.07 10.58
C PRO A 76 -9.41 11.79 11.23
N GLN A 77 -9.50 13.11 11.34
CA GLN A 77 -8.46 13.95 11.95
C GLN A 77 -8.65 14.10 13.46
N THR A 78 -9.88 13.93 13.95
CA THR A 78 -10.20 13.99 15.38
C THR A 78 -10.82 12.69 15.89
N TYR A 79 -10.73 12.48 17.21
CA TYR A 79 -11.36 11.32 17.86
C TYR A 79 -12.88 11.29 17.63
N SER A 80 -13.54 12.46 17.67
CA SER A 80 -14.95 12.61 17.34
C SER A 80 -15.27 12.14 15.93
N ASP A 81 -14.46 12.51 14.93
CA ASP A 81 -14.68 12.12 13.54
C ASP A 81 -14.51 10.61 13.35
N ALA A 82 -13.51 10.02 14.01
CA ALA A 82 -13.31 8.57 14.01
C ALA A 82 -14.52 7.84 14.61
N LEU A 83 -15.06 8.36 15.72
CA LEU A 83 -16.25 7.80 16.37
C LEU A 83 -17.49 7.92 15.47
N MET A 84 -17.65 9.04 14.77
CA MET A 84 -18.76 9.27 13.83
C MET A 84 -18.67 8.33 12.62
N LEU A 85 -17.47 8.15 12.05
CA LEU A 85 -17.23 7.22 10.95
C LEU A 85 -17.53 5.76 11.35
N ALA A 86 -17.11 5.35 12.55
CA ALA A 86 -17.41 4.02 13.11
C ALA A 86 -18.91 3.82 13.38
N LYS A 87 -19.62 4.85 13.85
CA LYS A 87 -21.09 4.81 14.01
C LYS A 87 -21.82 4.71 12.66
N LYS A 88 -21.31 5.34 11.60
CA LYS A 88 -21.89 5.27 10.24
C LYS A 88 -21.79 3.87 9.65
N SER A 89 -20.63 3.23 9.73
CA SER A 89 -20.41 1.88 9.17
C SER A 89 -21.27 0.79 9.82
N THR A 90 -21.50 0.90 11.14
CA THR A 90 -22.33 -0.07 11.90
C THR A 90 -23.82 0.04 11.62
N LYS A 91 -24.34 1.22 11.22
CA LYS A 91 -25.74 1.36 10.78
C LYS A 91 -25.97 0.70 9.43
N THR A 92 -25.11 0.96 8.44
CA THR A 92 -25.21 0.37 7.09
C THR A 92 -25.21 -1.17 7.13
N ASN A 93 -24.37 -1.77 7.97
CA ASN A 93 -24.30 -3.23 8.11
C ASN A 93 -25.52 -3.84 8.85
N ARG A 94 -26.20 -3.08 9.72
CA ARG A 94 -27.42 -3.54 10.41
C ARG A 94 -28.62 -3.65 9.47
N TYR A 95 -28.79 -2.71 8.54
CA TYR A 95 -29.83 -2.82 7.50
C TYR A 95 -29.52 -3.91 6.47
N ALA A 96 -28.25 -4.18 6.17
CA ALA A 96 -27.87 -5.25 5.24
C ALA A 96 -28.16 -6.67 5.78
N LYS A 97 -28.11 -6.88 7.10
CA LYS A 97 -28.46 -8.17 7.74
C LYS A 97 -29.96 -8.42 7.88
N SER A 98 -30.80 -7.38 7.78
CA SER A 98 -32.27 -7.51 7.89
C SER A 98 -33.00 -7.72 6.56
N ILE A 99 -32.28 -7.77 5.42
CA ILE A 99 -32.85 -7.92 4.07
C ILE A 99 -32.35 -9.21 3.40
N ASN A 100 -32.00 -10.23 4.18
CA ASN A 100 -31.87 -11.59 3.64
C ASN A 100 -33.19 -12.32 3.91
N TRP A 101 -33.99 -12.48 2.86
CA TRP A 101 -34.94 -13.58 2.73
C TRP A 101 -34.18 -14.86 2.39
#